data_AF-A0A8D5U6Z7-F1
#
_entry.id   AF-A0A8D5U6Z7-F1
#
_cell.length_a   1.000
_cell.length_b   1.000
_cell.length_c   1.000
_cell.angle_alpha   90.00
_cell.angle_beta   90.00
_cell.angle_gamma   90.00
#
_symmetry.space_group_name_H-M   'P 1'
#
loop_
_entity.id
_entity.type
_entity.pdbx_description
1 polymer ?
#
loop_
_entity_poly.entity_id
_entity_poly.type
_entity_poly.pdbx_seq_one_letter_code
_entity_poly.pdbx_strand_id
1 'polypeptide(L)' 'MSEVLSVRVRRELKRKAEELGINIREIVEKAIEEAIREKEKERIKAMALELKELMRDVSEEDWARAVRESRDER' A
#
# COMPACT_ATOMS: atom_id res chain seq x y z
N MET A 1 19.91 6.18 1.82
CA MET A 1 20.15 7.21 0.78
C MET A 1 18.90 8.08 0.68
N SER A 2 19.02 9.36 0.33
CA SER A 2 17.89 10.28 0.19
C SER A 2 17.91 10.95 -1.18
N GLU A 3 16.74 11.13 -1.78
CA GLU A 3 16.54 11.81 -3.06
C GLU A 3 15.91 13.20 -2.86
N VAL A 4 16.16 14.13 -3.79
CA VAL A 4 15.59 15.48 -3.72
C VAL A 4 14.21 15.51 -4.37
N LEU A 5 13.20 15.95 -3.62
CA LEU A 5 11.85 16.21 -4.13
C LEU A 5 11.63 17.72 -4.29
N SER A 6 11.48 18.19 -5.53
CA SER A 6 11.15 19.59 -5.84
C SER A 6 9.69 19.71 -6.26
N VAL A 7 8.88 20.34 -5.42
CA VAL A 7 7.44 20.56 -5.67
C VAL A 7 7.07 22.02 -5.46
N ARG A 8 6.14 22.53 -6.27
CA ARG A 8 5.61 23.88 -6.09
C ARG A 8 4.50 23.86 -5.04
N VAL A 9 4.67 24.68 -4.02
CA VAL A 9 3.67 24.90 -2.96
C VAL A 9 3.30 26.36 -2.88
N ARG A 10 2.16 26.65 -2.25
CA ARG A 10 1.74 28.02 -2.00
C ARG A 10 2.73 28.71 -1.06
N ARG A 11 3.13 29.95 -1.41
CA ARG A 11 4.21 30.67 -0.71
C ARG A 11 3.88 30.90 0.76
N GLU A 12 2.63 31.21 1.07
CA GLU A 12 2.14 31.44 2.42
C GLU A 12 2.22 30.20 3.30
N LEU A 13 2.01 28.99 2.74
CA LEU A 13 2.11 27.74 3.49
C LEU A 13 3.55 27.44 3.86
N LYS A 14 4.47 27.53 2.88
CA LYS A 14 5.90 27.32 3.13
C LYS A 14 6.41 28.31 4.18
N ARG A 15 6.10 29.60 4.00
CA ARG A 15 6.53 30.65 4.91
C ARG A 15 6.01 30.43 6.34
N LYS A 16 4.71 30.13 6.49
CA LYS A 16 4.12 29.90 7.81
C LYS A 16 4.66 28.64 8.48
N ALA A 17 4.93 27.59 7.70
CA ALA A 17 5.57 26.38 8.23
C ALA A 17 6.99 26.67 8.75
N GLU A 18 7.78 27.44 8.01
CA GLU A 18 9.12 27.89 8.44
C GLU A 18 9.05 28.78 9.69
N GLU A 19 8.14 29.76 9.72
CA GLU A 19 7.92 30.65 10.88
C GLU A 19 7.53 29.88 12.16
N LEU A 20 6.77 28.79 12.01
CA LEU A 20 6.34 27.93 13.12
C LEU A 20 7.35 26.82 13.45
N GLY A 21 8.50 26.75 12.76
CA GLY A 21 9.51 25.71 12.99
C GLY A 21 9.04 24.29 12.61
N ILE A 22 8.08 24.19 11.69
CA ILE A 22 7.54 22.90 11.24
C ILE A 22 8.56 22.20 10.34
N ASN A 23 8.85 20.93 10.63
CA ASN A 23 9.70 20.10 9.80
C ASN A 23 8.94 19.63 8.54
N ILE A 24 9.08 20.41 7.45
CA ILE A 24 8.42 20.11 6.17
C ILE A 24 8.83 18.73 5.63
N ARG A 25 10.10 18.32 5.79
CA ARG A 25 10.59 17.02 5.33
C ARG A 25 9.81 15.89 6.00
N GLU A 26 9.69 15.93 7.32
CA GLU A 26 8.99 14.90 8.08
C GLU A 26 7.50 14.81 7.71
N ILE A 27 6.83 15.95 7.52
CA ILE A 27 5.44 15.98 7.06
C ILE A 27 5.29 15.34 5.68
N VAL A 28 6.18 15.70 4.74
CA VAL A 28 6.13 15.19 3.37
C VAL A 28 6.43 13.69 3.35
N GLU A 29 7.42 13.22 4.12
CA GLU A 29 7.73 11.79 4.22
C GLU A 29 6.55 10.99 4.77
N LYS A 30 5.96 11.41 5.90
CA LYS A 30 4.78 10.74 6.47
C LYS A 30 3.60 10.72 5.50
N ALA A 31 3.32 11.84 4.84
CA ALA A 31 2.22 11.93 3.88
C ALA A 31 2.44 11.00 2.68
N ILE A 32 3.68 10.88 2.19
CA ILE A 32 4.01 9.95 1.10
C ILE A 32 3.89 8.50 1.57
N GLU A 33 4.42 8.16 2.75
CA GLU A 33 4.31 6.80 3.32
C GLU A 33 2.87 6.37 3.52
N GLU A 34 2.02 7.24 4.08
CA GLU A 34 0.59 6.97 4.25
C GLU A 34 -0.11 6.77 2.91
N ALA A 35 0.18 7.61 1.91
CA ALA A 35 -0.40 7.49 0.58
C ALA A 35 0.02 6.18 -0.11
N ILE A 36 1.29 5.77 0.01
CA ILE A 36 1.78 4.49 -0.51
C ILE A 36 1.05 3.34 0.18
N ARG A 37 1.02 3.34 1.52
CA ARG A 37 0.39 2.28 2.30
C ARG A 37 -1.08 2.11 1.94
N GLU A 38 -1.81 3.20 1.73
CA GLU A 38 -3.22 3.13 1.34
C GLU A 38 -3.39 2.55 -0.07
N LYS A 39 -2.52 2.93 -1.02
CA LYS A 39 -2.52 2.34 -2.36
C LYS A 39 -2.15 0.87 -2.38
N GLU A 40 -1.24 0.43 -1.52
CA GLU A 40 -0.91 -0.99 -1.37
C GLU A 40 -2.10 -1.79 -0.82
N LYS A 41 -2.82 -1.26 0.19
CA LYS A 41 -4.04 -1.89 0.69
C LYS A 41 -5.13 -1.99 -0.36
N GLU A 42 -5.36 -0.93 -1.13
CA GLU A 42 -6.31 -0.94 -2.25
C GLU A 42 -5.96 -2.04 -3.26
N ARG A 43 -4.67 -2.18 -3.60
CA ARG A 43 -4.19 -3.23 -4.51
C ARG A 43 -4.40 -4.63 -3.95
N ILE A 44 -4.07 -4.86 -2.68
CA ILE A 44 -4.29 -6.16 -2.02
C ILE A 44 -5.78 -6.51 -2.02
N LYS A 45 -6.65 -5.53 -1.70
CA LYS A 45 -8.10 -5.73 -1.71
C LYS A 45 -8.62 -6.06 -3.11
N ALA A 46 -8.15 -5.38 -4.14
CA ALA A 46 -8.50 -5.67 -5.51
C ALA A 46 -8.09 -7.09 -5.91
N MET A 47 -6.84 -7.48 -5.62
CA MET A 47 -6.35 -8.84 -5.89
C MET A 47 -7.15 -9.91 -5.14
N ALA A 48 -7.52 -9.65 -3.88
CA ALA A 48 -8.34 -10.59 -3.11
C ALA A 48 -9.75 -10.76 -3.69
N LEU A 49 -10.35 -9.69 -4.23
CA LEU A 49 -11.64 -9.76 -4.92
C LEU A 49 -11.54 -10.51 -6.24
N GLU A 50 -10.49 -10.26 -7.03
CA GLU A 50 -10.22 -11.00 -8.27
C GLU A 50 -10.03 -12.50 -7.98
N LEU A 51 -9.23 -12.83 -6.96
CA LEU A 51 -9.02 -14.22 -6.54
C LEU A 51 -10.32 -14.86 -6.09
N LYS A 52 -11.14 -14.15 -5.30
CA LYS A 52 -12.44 -14.65 -4.85
C LYS A 52 -13.35 -14.99 -6.04
N GLU A 53 -13.39 -14.16 -7.07
CA GLU A 53 -14.18 -14.46 -8.27
C GLU A 53 -13.63 -15.64 -9.07
N LEU A 54 -12.30 -15.76 -9.21
CA LEU A 54 -11.68 -16.91 -9.85
C LEU A 54 -11.94 -18.21 -9.08
N MET A 55 -12.03 -18.14 -7.76
CA MET A 55 -12.27 -19.28 -6.86
C MET A 55 -13.75 -19.47 -6.52
N ARG A 56 -14.69 -18.78 -7.19
CA ARG A 56 -16.11 -18.79 -6.83
C ARG A 56 -16.73 -20.20 -6.77
N ASP A 57 -16.20 -21.12 -7.57
CA ASP A 57 -16.68 -22.51 -7.71
C ASP A 57 -15.79 -23.52 -6.95
N VAL A 58 -14.82 -23.05 -6.15
CA VAL A 58 -13.91 -23.88 -5.36
C VAL A 58 -14.31 -23.81 -3.89
N SER A 59 -14.62 -24.96 -3.29
CA SER A 59 -14.87 -25.02 -1.84
C SER A 59 -13.56 -25.05 -1.04
N GLU A 60 -13.65 -24.76 0.25
CA GLU A 60 -12.51 -24.88 1.16
C GLU A 60 -11.96 -26.32 1.21
N GLU A 61 -12.83 -27.33 1.11
CA GLU A 61 -12.45 -28.74 1.07
C GLU A 61 -11.71 -29.09 -0.21
N ASP A 62 -12.14 -28.57 -1.37
CA ASP A 62 -11.47 -28.76 -2.66
C ASP A 62 -10.05 -28.21 -2.62
N TRP A 63 -9.89 -26.99 -2.09
CA TRP A 63 -8.58 -26.37 -1.93
C TRP A 63 -7.70 -27.13 -0.94
N ALA A 64 -8.22 -27.49 0.24
CA ALA A 64 -7.47 -28.22 1.26
C ALA A 64 -7.01 -29.59 0.77
N ARG A 65 -7.84 -30.29 -0.01
CA ARG A 65 -7.50 -31.56 -0.65
C ARG A 65 -6.37 -31.37 -1.66
N ALA A 66 -6.50 -30.43 -2.58
CA ALA A 66 -5.47 -30.15 -3.60
C ALA A 66 -4.11 -29.81 -2.97
N VAL A 67 -4.09 -29.03 -1.87
CA VAL A 67 -2.87 -28.70 -1.14
C VAL A 67 -2.23 -29.94 -0.49
N ARG A 68 -3.04 -30.85 0.08
CA ARG A 68 -2.52 -32.10 0.68
C ARG A 68 -1.94 -33.03 -0.38
N GLU A 69 -2.68 -33.25 -1.46
CA GLU A 69 -2.26 -34.10 -2.58
C GLU A 69 -0.93 -33.60 -3.17
N SER A 70 -0.81 -32.29 -3.44
CA SER A 70 0.44 -31.72 -3.96
C SER A 70 1.63 -31.84 -3.01
N ARG A 71 1.40 -31.87 -1.69
CA ARG A 71 2.46 -32.04 -0.68
C ARG A 71 2.93 -33.49 -0.62
N ASP A 72 2.00 -34.43 -0.68
CA ASP A 72 2.27 -35.85 -0.52
C ASP A 72 2.88 -36.47 -1.80
N GLU A 73 2.82 -35.75 -2.94
CA GLU A 73 3.50 -36.07 -4.21
C GLU A 73 5.00 -35.69 -4.26
N ARG A 74 5.53 -35.00 -3.23
CA ARG A 74 6.93 -34.56 -3.13
C ARG A 74 7.75 -35.41 -2.18
#